data_AF-A0A966FQS7-F1
#
_entry.id   AF-A0A966FQS7-F1
#
_cell.length_a   1.000
_cell.length_b   1.000
_cell.length_c   1.000
_cell.angle_alpha   90.00
_cell.angle_beta   90.00
_cell.angle_gamma   90.00
#
_symmetry.space_group_name_H-M   'P 1'
#
loop_
_entity.id
_entity.type
_entity.pdbx_description
1 polymer ?
#
loop_
_entity_poly.entity_id
_entity_poly.type
_entity_poly.pdbx_seq_one_letter_code
_entity_poly.pdbx_strand_id
1 'polypeptide(L)'
;QVFNMHFASIFAIFYLGFLSILWGYTVWYRALEQKKASSTAAFIYLNPIVGSASGVVFLGERLNTIMIIGGLTIILGLIFANPLKMED
;
A
#
# COMPACT_ATOMS: atom_id res chain seq x y z
N GLN A 1 -16.68 29.63 -2.72
CA GLN A 1 -15.30 29.11 -2.89
C GLN A 1 -15.25 27.63 -3.30
N VAL A 2 -16.28 26.82 -3.00
CA VAL A 2 -16.38 25.39 -3.44
C VAL A 2 -16.70 25.25 -4.95
N PHE A 3 -17.35 26.24 -5.56
CA PHE A 3 -17.82 26.18 -6.95
C PHE A 3 -16.76 26.43 -8.04
N ASN A 4 -15.48 26.55 -7.68
CA ASN A 4 -14.37 26.76 -8.62
C ASN A 4 -13.39 25.56 -8.57
N MET A 5 -13.93 24.35 -8.48
CA MET A 5 -13.14 23.13 -8.47
C MET A 5 -12.70 22.78 -9.89
N HIS A 6 -11.39 22.81 -10.12
CA HIS A 6 -10.79 22.33 -11.35
C HIS A 6 -11.10 20.83 -11.52
N PHE A 7 -11.24 20.35 -12.76
CA PHE A 7 -11.58 18.95 -13.05
C PHE A 7 -10.62 17.95 -12.36
N ALA A 8 -9.35 18.33 -12.23
CA ALA A 8 -8.36 17.57 -11.47
C ALA A 8 -8.72 17.37 -9.99
N SER A 9 -9.32 18.37 -9.33
CA SER A 9 -9.73 18.28 -7.92
C SER A 9 -10.90 17.30 -7.75
N ILE A 10 -11.86 17.29 -8.68
CA ILE A 10 -12.97 16.33 -8.68
C ILE A 10 -12.42 14.91 -8.83
N PHE A 11 -11.49 14.71 -9.76
CA PHE A 11 -10.85 13.41 -9.96
C PHE A 11 -10.04 12.95 -8.74
N ALA A 12 -9.30 13.87 -8.11
CA ALA A 12 -8.56 13.58 -6.88
C ALA A 12 -9.49 13.16 -5.72
N ILE A 13 -10.61 13.85 -5.54
CA ILE A 13 -11.61 13.50 -4.53
C ILE A 13 -12.21 12.12 -4.83
N PHE A 14 -12.56 11.85 -6.08
CA PHE A 14 -13.10 10.54 -6.48
C PHE A 14 -12.08 9.42 -6.23
N TYR A 15 -10.81 9.62 -6.61
CA TYR A 15 -9.74 8.66 -6.35
C TYR A 15 -9.55 8.38 -4.86
N LEU A 16 -9.52 9.42 -4.01
CA LEU A 16 -9.39 9.28 -2.57
C LEU A 16 -10.61 8.60 -1.94
N GLY A 17 -11.83 9.02 -2.30
CA GLY A 17 -13.06 8.52 -1.70
C GLY A 17 -13.43 7.11 -2.15
N PHE A 18 -13.42 6.87 -3.46
CA PHE A 18 -13.88 5.59 -4.01
C PHE A 18 -12.76 4.56 -4.05
N LEU A 19 -11.63 4.88 -4.67
CA LEU A 19 -10.57 3.89 -4.90
C LEU A 19 -9.73 3.65 -3.64
N SER A 20 -9.37 4.70 -2.91
CA SER A 20 -8.52 4.53 -1.72
C SER A 20 -9.31 4.03 -0.52
N ILE A 21 -10.48 4.63 -0.23
CA ILE A 21 -11.29 4.26 0.93
C ILE A 21 -12.20 3.07 0.61
N LEU A 22 -13.24 3.25 -0.21
CA LEU A 22 -14.26 2.20 -0.40
C LEU A 22 -13.66 0.88 -0.91
N TRP A 23 -12.88 0.94 -1.99
CA TRP A 23 -12.28 -0.26 -2.57
C TRP A 23 -11.18 -0.83 -1.68
N GLY A 24 -10.26 0.03 -1.21
CA GLY A 24 -9.14 -0.38 -0.34
C GLY A 24 -9.61 -1.09 0.94
N TYR A 25 -10.57 -0.50 1.65
CA TYR A 25 -11.12 -1.14 2.86
C TYR A 25 -11.91 -2.40 2.55
N THR A 26 -12.65 -2.47 1.44
CA THR A 26 -13.37 -3.70 1.07
C THR A 26 -12.40 -4.87 0.85
N VAL A 27 -11.30 -4.63 0.12
CA VAL A 27 -10.25 -5.63 -0.09
C VAL A 27 -9.60 -6.02 1.24
N TRP A 28 -9.30 -5.02 2.08
CA TRP A 28 -8.71 -5.22 3.40
C TRP A 28 -9.59 -6.10 4.30
N TYR A 29 -10.88 -5.78 4.42
CA TYR A 29 -11.82 -6.56 5.24
C TYR A 29 -11.99 -7.98 4.72
N ARG A 30 -12.08 -8.18 3.40
CA ARG A 30 -12.09 -9.54 2.82
C ARG A 30 -10.82 -10.33 3.14
N ALA A 31 -9.65 -9.68 3.14
CA ALA A 31 -8.40 -10.32 3.52
C ALA A 31 -8.36 -10.67 5.02
N LEU A 32 -8.97 -9.84 5.88
CA LEU A 32 -9.13 -10.14 7.30
C LEU A 32 -10.10 -11.29 7.57
N GLU A 33 -11.13 -11.47 6.74
CA GLU A 33 -12.07 -12.59 6.85
C GLU A 33 -11.46 -13.93 6.42
N GLN A 34 -10.49 -13.92 5.49
CA GLN A 34 -9.92 -15.14 4.90
C GLN A 34 -8.62 -15.61 5.58
N LYS A 35 -7.85 -14.72 6.19
CA LYS A 35 -6.54 -15.04 6.79
C LYS A 35 -6.43 -14.53 8.23
N LYS A 36 -5.46 -15.08 8.98
CA LYS A 36 -5.16 -14.61 10.33
C LYS A 36 -4.90 -13.11 10.34
N ALA A 37 -5.57 -12.39 11.23
CA ALA A 37 -5.46 -10.93 11.35
C ALA A 37 -4.00 -10.45 11.47
N SER A 38 -3.13 -11.21 12.17
CA SER A 38 -1.70 -10.90 12.29
C SER A 38 -0.94 -10.98 10.96
N SER A 39 -1.26 -11.96 10.13
CA SER A 39 -0.65 -12.13 8.80
C SER A 39 -1.11 -11.01 7.87
N THR A 40 -2.41 -10.72 7.85
CA THR A 40 -2.98 -9.62 7.05
C THR A 40 -2.43 -8.25 7.48
N ALA A 41 -2.32 -8.00 8.80
CA ALA A 41 -1.70 -6.80 9.37
C ALA A 41 -0.26 -6.58 8.88
N ALA A 42 0.54 -7.64 8.75
CA ALA A 42 1.92 -7.53 8.30
C ALA A 42 2.06 -7.00 6.86
N PHE A 43 1.05 -7.17 5.99
CA PHE A 43 1.09 -6.62 4.63
C PHE A 43 1.04 -5.09 4.59
N ILE A 44 0.58 -4.41 5.64
CA ILE A 44 0.60 -2.93 5.73
C ILE A 44 2.05 -2.41 5.67
N TYR A 45 3.03 -3.19 6.12
CA TYR A 45 4.44 -2.81 6.03
C TYR A 45 4.95 -2.67 4.59
N LEU A 46 4.21 -3.18 3.59
CA LEU A 46 4.53 -2.94 2.18
C LEU A 46 4.16 -1.53 1.70
N ASN A 47 3.31 -0.79 2.41
CA ASN A 47 2.92 0.59 2.05
C ASN A 47 4.11 1.51 1.76
N PRO A 48 5.18 1.60 2.59
CA PRO A 48 6.36 2.41 2.27
C PRO A 48 7.10 1.95 1.00
N ILE A 49 7.10 0.65 0.66
CA ILE A 49 7.69 0.17 -0.60
C ILE A 49 6.85 0.67 -1.78
N VAL A 50 5.53 0.49 -1.73
CA VAL A 50 4.61 0.93 -2.77
C VAL A 50 4.64 2.46 -2.91
N GLY A 51 4.68 3.18 -1.79
CA GLY A 51 4.78 4.63 -1.75
C GLY A 51 6.08 5.14 -2.37
N SER A 52 7.22 4.57 -1.97
CA SER A 52 8.53 4.94 -2.55
C SER A 52 8.61 4.60 -4.04
N ALA A 53 8.11 3.42 -4.45
CA ALA A 53 8.05 3.04 -5.85
C ALA A 53 7.16 4.00 -6.66
N SER A 54 6.03 4.42 -6.09
CA SER A 54 5.15 5.42 -6.71
C SER A 54 5.84 6.78 -6.83
N GLY A 55 6.60 7.22 -5.83
CA GLY A 55 7.41 8.45 -5.91
C GLY A 55 8.45 8.38 -7.04
N VAL A 56 9.15 7.25 -7.17
CA VAL A 56 10.10 7.04 -8.27
C VAL A 56 9.41 7.05 -9.63
N VAL A 57 8.28 6.35 -9.79
CA VAL A 57 7.59 6.19 -11.08
C VAL A 57 6.85 7.45 -11.50
N PHE A 58 6.07 8.06 -10.61
CA PHE A 58 5.17 9.17 -10.94
C PHE A 58 5.80 10.54 -10.71
N LEU A 59 6.67 10.69 -9.71
CA LEU A 59 7.33 11.96 -9.38
C LEU A 59 8.77 12.04 -9.91
N GLY A 60 9.33 10.93 -10.42
CA GLY A 60 10.71 10.89 -10.90
C GLY A 60 11.74 10.99 -9.78
N GLU A 61 11.37 10.62 -8.55
CA GLU A 61 12.30 10.62 -7.41
C GLU A 61 13.47 9.66 -7.66
N ARG A 62 14.65 10.03 -7.16
CA ARG A 62 15.82 9.16 -7.28
C ARG A 62 15.70 8.00 -6.31
N LEU A 63 15.81 6.78 -6.84
CA LEU A 63 15.92 5.59 -6.01
C LEU A 63 17.22 5.64 -5.20
N ASN A 64 17.09 5.79 -3.88
CA ASN A 64 18.21 5.84 -2.96
C ASN A 64 18.53 4.44 -2.42
N THR A 65 19.82 4.15 -2.20
CA THR A 65 20.30 2.96 -1.50
C THR A 65 19.57 2.72 -0.17
N ILE A 66 19.25 3.78 0.59
CA ILE A 66 18.49 3.66 1.84
C ILE A 66 17.07 3.11 1.60
N MET A 67 16.39 3.54 0.52
CA MET A 67 15.07 3.00 0.15
C MET A 67 15.15 1.51 -0.21
N ILE A 68 16.23 1.11 -0.91
CA ILE A 68 16.47 -0.29 -1.27
C ILE A 68 16.69 -1.13 0.00
N ILE A 69 17.56 -0.69 0.90
CA ILE A 69 17.85 -1.41 2.15
C ILE A 69 16.58 -1.51 3.01
N GLY A 70 15.83 -0.42 3.14
CA GLY A 70 14.55 -0.40 3.86
C GLY A 70 13.52 -1.36 3.25
N GLY A 71 13.38 -1.35 1.92
CA GLY A 71 12.50 -2.27 1.21
C GLY A 71 12.88 -3.74 1.40
N LEU A 72 14.18 -4.07 1.30
CA LEU A 72 14.67 -5.42 1.57
C LEU A 72 14.40 -5.83 3.02
N THR A 73 14.61 -4.93 3.98
CA THR A 73 14.37 -5.20 5.41
C THR A 73 12.89 -5.52 5.67
N ILE A 74 11.97 -4.79 5.05
CA ILE A 74 10.52 -5.06 5.14
C ILE A 74 10.18 -6.43 4.55
N ILE A 75 10.70 -6.76 3.36
CA ILE A 75 10.44 -8.05 2.71
C ILE A 75 10.95 -9.20 3.57
N LEU A 76 12.17 -9.09 4.11
CA LEU A 76 12.74 -10.08 5.02
C LEU A 76 11.88 -10.22 6.27
N GLY A 77 11.48 -9.10 6.90
CA GLY A 77 10.60 -9.11 8.07
C GLY A 77 9.27 -9.80 7.80
N LEU A 78 8.67 -9.59 6.61
CA LEU A 78 7.43 -10.25 6.20
C LEU A 78 7.59 -11.76 6.03
N ILE A 79 8.70 -12.20 5.42
CA ILE A 79 9.02 -13.63 5.25
C ILE A 79 9.20 -14.32 6.61
N PHE A 80 9.91 -13.68 7.55
CA PHE A 80 10.12 -14.23 8.89
C PHE A 80 8.85 -14.21 9.75
N ALA A 81 8.05 -13.14 9.67
CA ALA A 81 6.82 -13.00 10.44
C ALA A 81 5.69 -13.90 9.94
N ASN A 82 5.68 -14.16 8.63
CA ASN A 82 4.73 -15.05 7.98
C ASN A 82 5.48 -16.17 7.26
N PRO A 83 6.13 -17.09 8.00
CA PRO A 83 6.79 -18.23 7.39
C PRO A 83 5.72 -18.91 6.55
N LEU A 84 5.98 -19.05 5.25
CA LEU A 84 5.10 -19.72 4.31
C LEU A 84 4.84 -21.11 4.89
N LYS A 85 3.72 -21.27 5.59
CA LYS A 85 3.18 -22.59 5.84
C LYS A 85 2.68 -23.03 4.47
N MET A 86 3.61 -23.62 3.71
CA MET A 86 3.27 -24.56 2.67
C MET A 86 2.45 -25.61 3.41
N GLU A 87 1.14 -25.51 3.27
CA GLU A 87 0.24 -26.56 3.71
C GLU A 87 0.52 -27.72 2.75
N ASP A 88 1.12 -28.79 3.29
CA ASP A 88 1.26 -30.07 2.59
C ASP A 88 -0.12 -30.65 2.24
#